data_AF-A0AAE7BP79-F1
#
_entry.id   AF-A0AAE7BP79-F1
#
_cell.length_a   1.000
_cell.length_b   1.000
_cell.length_c   1.000
_cell.angle_alpha   90.00
_cell.angle_beta   90.00
_cell.angle_gamma   90.00
#
_symmetry.space_group_name_H-M   'P 1'
#
loop_
_entity.id
_entity.type
_entity.pdbx_description
1 polymer ?
#
loop_
_entity_poly.entity_id
_entity_poly.type
_entity_poly.pdbx_seq_one_letter_code
_entity_poly.pdbx_strand_id
1 'polypeptide(L)' 'MRQWKVFRTTLKLSVTAGKIYEELVEDINDYIKFYNTQRYQTKLNSLTPEEYRNQAA' A
#
# COMPACT_ATOMS: atom_id res chain seq x y z
N MET A 1 -5.64 5.67 -11.36
CA MET A 1 -5.59 5.47 -9.89
C MET A 1 -6.89 4.84 -9.33
N ARG A 2 -7.34 3.69 -9.87
CA ARG A 2 -8.52 2.93 -9.36
C ARG A 2 -8.14 1.90 -8.28
N GLN A 3 -6.95 1.30 -8.42
CA GLN A 3 -6.43 0.24 -7.54
C GLN A 3 -6.30 0.66 -6.06
N TRP A 4 -5.80 1.87 -5.76
CA TRP A 4 -5.60 2.31 -4.36
C TRP A 4 -6.90 2.57 -3.59
N LYS A 5 -7.96 3.01 -4.29
CA LYS A 5 -9.27 3.22 -3.67
C LYS A 5 -9.83 1.88 -3.23
N VAL A 6 -9.73 0.87 -4.11
CA VAL A 6 -10.18 -0.50 -3.86
C VAL A 6 -9.43 -1.10 -2.67
N PHE A 7 -8.09 -1.05 -2.65
CA PHE A 7 -7.29 -1.56 -1.51
C PHE A 7 -7.65 -0.88 -0.18
N ARG A 8 -7.79 0.45 -0.17
CA ARG A 8 -8.17 1.17 1.05
C ARG A 8 -9.56 0.80 1.55
N THR A 9 -10.52 0.63 0.64
CA THR A 9 -11.86 0.14 1.02
C THR A 9 -11.81 -1.29 1.52
N THR A 10 -11.01 -2.17 0.91
CA THR A 10 -10.88 -3.57 1.34
C THR A 10 -10.24 -3.68 2.72
N LEU A 11 -9.12 -2.97 2.97
CA LEU A 11 -8.47 -2.95 4.29
C LEU A 11 -9.38 -2.34 5.36
N LYS A 12 -10.13 -1.28 5.02
CA LYS A 12 -11.10 -0.69 5.95
C LYS A 12 -12.24 -1.67 6.26
N LEU A 13 -12.79 -2.33 5.25
CA LEU A 13 -13.85 -3.32 5.43
C LEU A 13 -13.33 -4.53 6.23
N SER A 14 -12.11 -5.00 5.99
CA SER A 14 -11.54 -6.13 6.72
C SER A 14 -11.36 -5.85 8.22
N VAL A 15 -10.88 -4.66 8.57
CA VAL A 15 -10.78 -4.22 9.97
C VAL A 15 -12.16 -4.09 10.62
N THR A 16 -13.16 -3.59 9.88
CA THR A 16 -14.51 -3.37 10.45
C THR A 16 -15.35 -4.66 10.50
N ALA A 17 -15.06 -5.65 9.65
CA ALA A 17 -15.77 -6.92 9.57
C ALA A 17 -15.24 -7.98 10.56
N GLY A 18 -14.19 -7.68 11.32
CA GLY A 18 -13.65 -8.59 12.34
C GLY A 18 -12.94 -9.80 11.75
N LYS A 19 -12.06 -9.59 10.76
CA LYS A 19 -11.15 -10.64 10.27
C LYS A 19 -10.32 -11.25 11.40
N ILE A 20 -9.88 -12.50 11.21
CA ILE A 20 -8.90 -13.14 12.09
C ILE A 20 -7.58 -12.36 12.06
N TYR A 21 -6.86 -12.38 13.17
CA TYR A 21 -5.66 -11.57 13.39
C TYR A 21 -4.60 -11.81 12.31
N GLU A 22 -4.39 -13.06 11.93
CA GLU A 22 -3.41 -13.48 10.94
C GLU A 22 -3.69 -12.88 9.56
N GLU A 23 -4.95 -12.93 9.11
CA GLU A 23 -5.37 -12.33 7.83
C GLU A 23 -5.23 -10.81 7.85
N LEU A 24 -5.48 -10.16 8.99
CA LEU A 24 -5.30 -8.72 9.12
C LEU A 24 -3.81 -8.35 9.01
N VAL A 25 -2.92 -9.13 9.64
CA VAL A 25 -1.47 -8.92 9.55
C VAL A 25 -1.00 -9.07 8.10
N GLU A 26 -1.48 -10.09 7.39
CA GLU A 26 -1.16 -10.29 5.97
C GLU A 26 -1.65 -9.13 5.10
N ASP A 27 -2.91 -8.71 5.25
CA ASP A 27 -3.48 -7.55 4.55
C ASP A 27 -2.64 -6.26 4.76
N ILE A 28 -2.16 -6.04 6.00
CA ILE A 28 -1.33 -4.88 6.34
C ILE A 28 0.05 -4.99 5.67
N ASN A 29 0.68 -6.16 5.71
CA ASN A 29 1.99 -6.39 5.09
C ASN A 29 1.93 -6.16 3.58
N ASP A 30 0.87 -6.66 2.93
CA ASP A 30 0.64 -6.44 1.51
C ASP A 30 0.43 -4.96 1.18
N TYR A 31 -0.33 -4.25 2.03
CA TYR A 31 -0.50 -2.80 1.88
C TYR A 31 0.82 -2.04 1.99
N ILE A 32 1.69 -2.38 2.96
CA ILE A 32 3.00 -1.76 3.14
C ILE A 32 3.89 -2.00 1.93
N LYS A 33 3.92 -3.24 1.42
CA LYS A 33 4.68 -3.61 0.22
C LYS A 33 4.21 -2.80 -0.99
N PHE A 34 2.90 -2.83 -1.27
CA PHE A 34 2.30 -2.03 -2.33
C PHE A 34 2.66 -0.54 -2.22
N TYR A 35 2.54 0.03 -1.01
CA TYR A 35 2.82 1.44 -0.77
C TYR A 35 4.27 1.80 -1.11
N ASN A 36 5.22 0.96 -0.71
CA ASN A 36 6.64 1.23 -0.90
C ASN A 36 7.12 1.00 -2.33
N THR A 37 6.59 -0.03 -3.02
CA THR A 37 7.21 -0.54 -4.25
C THR A 37 6.35 -0.39 -5.50
N GLN A 38 5.07 -0.04 -5.36
CA GLN A 38 4.13 0.03 -6.50
C GLN A 38 3.37 1.35 -6.59
N ARG A 39 3.41 2.19 -5.54
CA ARG A 39 2.69 3.46 -5.51
C ARG A 39 3.50 4.61 -6.12
N TYR A 40 3.30 4.85 -7.41
CA TYR A 40 3.83 6.04 -8.08
C TYR A 40 3.21 7.34 -7.57
N GLN A 41 4.05 8.34 -7.32
CA GLN A 41 3.62 9.64 -6.81
C GLN A 41 4.16 10.77 -7.67
N THR A 42 3.28 11.69 -8.09
CA THR A 42 3.66 12.86 -8.91
C THR A 42 4.67 13.75 -8.21
N LYS A 43 4.58 13.90 -6.88
CA LYS A 43 5.55 14.64 -6.05
C LYS A 43 6.95 13.99 -6.00
N LEU A 44 7.05 12.71 -6.36
CA LEU A 44 8.31 11.96 -6.43
C LEU A 44 8.72 11.75 -7.89
N ASN A 45 8.41 12.69 -8.78
CA ASN A 45 8.73 12.58 -10.22
C ASN A 45 8.16 11.32 -10.88
N SER A 46 6.95 10.90 -10.46
CA SER A 46 6.31 9.66 -10.90
C SER A 46 7.13 8.41 -10.57
N LEU A 47 7.83 8.41 -9.44
CA LEU A 47 8.52 7.25 -8.87
C LEU A 47 7.74 6.71 -7.67
N THR A 48 8.03 5.46 -7.33
CA THR A 48 7.66 4.84 -6.07
C THR A 48 8.55 5.37 -4.93
N PRO A 49 8.12 5.25 -3.65
CA PRO A 49 8.96 5.61 -2.52
C PRO A 49 10.34 4.94 -2.51
N GLU A 50 10.41 3.68 -2.91
CA GLU A 50 11.67 2.94 -2.97
C GLU A 50 12.58 3.42 -4.10
N GLU A 51 12.06 3.54 -5.32
CA GLU A 51 12.83 4.07 -6.46
C GLU A 51 13.38 5.48 -6.18
N TYR A 52 12.57 6.34 -5.54
CA TYR A 52 13.01 7.69 -5.15
C TYR A 52 14.18 7.66 -4.16
N ARG A 53 14.16 6.76 -3.16
CA ARG A 53 15.28 6.60 -2.21
C ARG A 53 16.53 6.06 -2.89
N ASN A 54 16.38 5.14 -3.82
CA ASN A 54 17.50 4.53 -4.55
C ASN A 54 18.20 5.50 -5.50
N GLN A 55 17.53 6.58 -5.93
CA GLN A 55 18.15 7.66 -6.72
C GLN A 55 18.92 8.68 -5.88
N ALA A 56 18.66 8.73 -4.57
CA ALA A 56 19.34 9.64 -3.64
C ALA A 56 20.64 9.04 -3.05
N ALA A 57 20.97 7.80 -3.40
CA ALA A 57 22.19 7.09 -3.00
C ALA A 57 23.26 7.21 -4.09
#